data_AF-A0AAD8LT24-F1
#
_entry.id   AF-A0AAD8LT24-F1
#
_cell.length_a   1.000
_cell.length_b   1.000
_cell.length_c   1.000
_cell.angle_alpha   90.00
_cell.angle_beta   90.00
_cell.angle_gamma   90.00
#
_symmetry.space_group_name_H-M   'P 1'
#
loop_
_entity.id
_entity.type
_entity.pdbx_description
1 polymer ?
#
loop_
_entity_poly.entity_id
_entity_poly.type
_entity_poly.pdbx_seq_one_letter_code
_entity_poly.pdbx_strand_id
1 'polypeptide(L)'
;MVCKVEEELLDLPGLMVSRGLLGRFKCCTEAKLTTARIIYMCGSDTTIIPLSSIRHCQLKKSAFDDYLSINCTDDVYHLKCDIGIDLLYQTLMDTIKHYETYNIIEYSEALGGISRLLNMKDDRKEVLNKLQRDAMADLMSLKQKSKRMLEVALRLQTEERPLSKTFLALQLNEESEAGIPKYDGADVEHIMITLMKGSGIVLLRDLFCAVNRMLLCNFITPQKLLEDVQSLEEKGICKIVDLQGVVAILSKDTVSYFRQIVEAVSKGPITFLEFAEMENIPIHMAEYVLLYAEMEGLVTRDDGLHNVKYYSNPFN
;
A
#
# COMPACT_ATOMS: atom_id res chain seq x y z
N MET A 1 -16.48 20.90 16.19
CA MET A 1 -15.69 22.00 16.80
C MET A 1 -14.67 22.45 15.79
N VAL A 2 -14.65 23.73 15.45
CA VAL A 2 -13.68 24.31 14.48
C VAL A 2 -12.49 24.81 15.28
N CYS A 3 -11.31 24.25 15.02
CA CYS A 3 -10.06 24.74 15.62
C CYS A 3 -9.55 25.94 14.81
N LYS A 4 -9.19 27.03 15.50
CA LYS A 4 -8.58 28.22 14.88
C LYS A 4 -7.19 28.48 15.48
N VAL A 5 -6.30 29.02 14.67
CA VAL A 5 -4.93 29.39 15.07
C VAL A 5 -4.97 30.75 15.77
N GLU A 6 -4.06 31.00 16.72
CA GLU A 6 -3.90 32.30 17.37
C GLU A 6 -3.61 33.42 16.36
N GLU A 7 -4.32 34.55 16.46
CA GLU A 7 -4.14 35.74 15.60
C GLU A 7 -3.93 36.99 16.46
N GLU A 8 -3.09 37.92 16.01
CA GLU A 8 -2.90 39.23 16.65
C GLU A 8 -4.08 40.15 16.31
N LEU A 9 -4.72 40.73 17.32
CA LEU A 9 -5.96 41.51 17.14
C LEU A 9 -5.76 43.01 17.35
N LEU A 10 -4.97 43.40 18.35
CA LEU A 10 -4.81 44.81 18.69
C LEU A 10 -3.45 45.07 19.34
N ASP A 11 -2.72 46.07 18.83
CA ASP A 11 -1.56 46.63 19.51
C ASP A 11 -2.02 47.64 20.57
N LEU A 12 -1.42 47.58 21.76
CA LEU A 12 -1.76 48.41 22.92
C LEU A 12 -0.62 49.39 23.25
N PRO A 13 -0.44 50.46 22.47
CA PRO A 13 0.56 51.48 22.77
C PRO A 13 0.22 52.21 24.07
N GLY A 14 1.25 52.52 24.85
CA GLY A 14 1.11 53.26 26.11
C GLY A 14 0.41 52.49 27.22
N LEU A 15 0.30 51.15 27.12
CA LEU A 15 -0.34 50.34 28.15
C LEU A 15 0.35 50.56 29.51
N MET A 16 -0.42 50.90 30.53
CA MET A 16 0.04 50.93 31.91
C MET A 16 -0.71 49.90 32.75
N VAL A 17 0.04 49.10 33.51
CA VAL A 17 -0.51 47.97 34.27
C VAL A 17 -0.18 48.10 35.77
N SER A 18 -1.17 47.84 36.62
CA SER A 18 -0.99 47.63 38.06
C SER A 18 -1.51 46.24 38.45
N ARG A 19 -0.77 45.50 39.27
CA ARG A 19 -1.14 44.15 39.77
C ARG A 19 -1.53 44.22 41.25
N GLY A 20 -2.63 43.55 41.62
CA GLY A 20 -3.10 43.42 43.00
C GLY A 20 -3.96 44.58 43.50
N LEU A 21 -3.76 45.00 44.76
CA LEU A 21 -4.37 46.19 45.34
C LEU A 21 -3.88 47.42 44.57
N LEU A 22 -4.81 48.33 44.21
CA LEU A 22 -4.60 49.44 43.28
C LEU A 22 -3.33 50.24 43.64
N GLY A 23 -2.25 49.95 42.93
CA GLY A 23 -0.89 50.42 43.20
C GLY A 23 -0.43 51.40 42.13
N ARG A 24 0.89 51.65 42.06
CA ARG A 24 1.46 52.50 41.01
C ARG A 24 1.38 51.77 39.66
N PHE A 25 0.76 52.41 38.68
CA PHE A 25 0.77 51.95 37.29
C PHE A 25 2.20 51.93 36.76
N LYS A 26 2.61 50.81 36.16
CA LYS A 26 3.89 50.65 35.47
C LYS A 26 3.67 50.81 33.98
N CYS A 27 4.47 51.62 33.31
CA CYS A 27 4.45 51.73 31.86
C CYS A 27 4.99 50.44 31.24
N CYS A 28 4.23 49.88 30.31
CA CYS A 28 4.59 48.68 29.57
C CYS A 28 4.92 49.03 28.12
N THR A 29 5.88 48.30 27.57
CA THR A 29 6.30 48.39 26.17
C THR A 29 5.84 47.14 25.42
N GLU A 30 5.62 47.26 24.11
CA GLU A 30 5.26 46.13 23.23
C GLU A 30 4.05 45.33 23.71
N ALA A 31 3.00 46.01 24.17
CA ALA A 31 1.79 45.34 24.60
C ALA A 31 0.88 45.00 23.42
N LYS A 32 0.39 43.76 23.39
CA LYS A 32 -0.45 43.19 22.33
C LYS A 32 -1.59 42.36 22.91
N LEU A 33 -2.74 42.41 22.25
CA LEU A 33 -3.88 41.53 22.47
C LEU A 33 -3.98 40.54 21.30
N THR A 34 -3.91 39.24 21.61
CA THR A 34 -4.17 38.16 20.66
C THR A 34 -5.54 37.52 20.92
N THR A 35 -5.96 36.61 20.04
CA THR A 35 -7.18 35.81 20.23
C THR A 35 -7.13 34.90 21.47
N ALA A 36 -5.97 34.69 22.10
CA ALA A 36 -5.80 33.79 23.24
C ALA A 36 -5.23 34.46 24.52
N ARG A 37 -4.50 35.58 24.41
CA ARG A 37 -3.78 36.19 25.53
C ARG A 37 -3.50 37.67 25.34
N ILE A 38 -3.25 38.35 26.45
CA ILE A 38 -2.65 39.68 26.48
C ILE A 38 -1.17 39.50 26.82
N ILE A 39 -0.29 40.02 25.99
CA ILE A 39 1.16 39.99 26.18
C ILE A 39 1.61 41.43 26.39
N TYR A 40 2.42 41.68 27.42
CA TYR A 40 3.03 42.99 27.61
C TYR A 40 4.40 42.86 28.26
N MET A 41 5.31 43.77 27.95
CA MET A 41 6.62 43.83 28.61
C MET A 41 6.63 44.93 29.68
N CYS A 42 7.06 44.56 30.88
CA CYS A 42 7.23 45.50 31.99
C CYS A 42 8.71 45.51 32.41
N GLY A 43 9.51 46.38 31.79
CA GLY A 43 10.97 46.36 31.97
C GLY A 43 11.61 45.23 31.14
N SER A 44 12.32 44.31 31.80
CA SER A 44 12.93 43.12 31.15
C SER A 44 11.98 41.92 31.05
N ASP A 45 10.85 41.96 31.73
CA ASP A 45 10.02 40.77 31.94
C ASP A 45 8.78 40.82 31.05
N THR A 46 8.64 39.79 30.21
CA THR A 46 7.44 39.55 29.40
C THR A 46 6.38 38.88 30.27
N THR A 47 5.27 39.57 30.51
CA THR A 47 4.13 39.03 31.26
C THR A 47 3.02 38.66 30.29
N ILE A 48 2.37 37.53 30.57
CA ILE A 48 1.29 36.98 29.75
C ILE A 48 0.06 36.80 30.63
N ILE A 49 -1.06 37.40 30.24
CA ILE A 49 -2.37 37.17 30.83
C ILE A 49 -3.18 36.32 29.85
N PRO A 50 -3.34 35.01 30.09
CA PRO A 50 -4.16 34.17 29.22
C PRO A 50 -5.64 34.53 29.39
N LEU A 51 -6.39 34.63 28.28
CA LEU A 51 -7.82 34.95 28.32
C LEU A 51 -8.62 33.90 29.10
N SER A 52 -8.17 32.64 29.09
CA SER A 52 -8.75 31.55 29.89
C SER A 52 -8.69 31.77 31.41
N SER A 53 -7.78 32.62 31.89
CA SER A 53 -7.68 32.96 33.31
C SER A 53 -8.64 34.07 33.73
N ILE A 54 -9.20 34.83 32.79
CA ILE A 54 -10.05 36.00 33.07
C ILE A 54 -11.44 35.51 33.50
N ARG A 55 -11.81 35.78 34.75
CA ARG A 55 -13.15 35.46 35.27
C ARG A 55 -14.12 36.61 35.17
N HIS A 56 -13.61 37.84 35.34
CA HIS A 56 -14.45 39.02 35.39
C HIS A 56 -13.70 40.23 34.87
N CYS A 57 -14.37 41.04 34.05
CA CYS A 57 -13.82 42.24 33.45
C CYS A 57 -14.77 43.41 33.73
N GLN A 58 -14.28 44.47 34.37
CA GLN A 58 -15.07 45.66 34.67
C GLN A 58 -14.37 46.92 34.21
N LEU A 59 -15.12 47.73 33.48
CA LEU A 59 -14.76 49.11 33.22
C LEU A 59 -15.10 49.97 34.43
N LYS A 60 -14.09 50.63 35.02
CA LYS A 60 -14.29 51.59 36.11
C LYS A 60 -14.00 52.98 35.59
N LYS A 61 -15.06 53.78 35.47
CA LYS A 61 -14.96 55.20 35.15
C LYS A 61 -14.93 56.01 36.44
N SER A 62 -13.87 56.79 36.63
CA SER A 62 -13.74 57.70 37.78
C SER A 62 -13.55 59.12 37.26
N ALA A 63 -13.91 60.12 38.08
CA ALA A 63 -13.87 61.53 37.68
C ALA A 63 -12.47 62.04 37.25
N PHE A 64 -11.40 61.29 37.56
CA PHE A 64 -10.02 61.66 37.26
C PHE A 64 -9.27 60.66 36.38
N ASP A 65 -9.78 59.44 36.20
CA ASP A 65 -9.07 58.37 35.50
C ASP A 65 -9.99 57.18 35.20
N ASP A 66 -10.12 56.83 33.93
CA ASP A 66 -10.76 55.58 33.50
C ASP A 66 -9.71 54.45 33.54
N TYR A 67 -10.10 53.26 34.01
CA TYR A 67 -9.25 52.06 33.97
C TYR A 67 -10.06 50.78 33.83
N LEU A 68 -9.43 49.75 33.27
CA LEU A 68 -10.02 48.43 33.10
C LEU A 68 -9.53 47.50 34.21
N SER A 69 -10.45 46.95 35.00
CA SER A 69 -10.15 45.98 36.05
C SER A 69 -10.42 44.56 35.54
N ILE A 70 -9.37 43.77 35.37
CA ILE A 70 -9.42 42.36 34.96
C ILE A 70 -9.12 41.50 36.18
N ASN A 71 -10.09 40.70 36.60
CA ASN A 71 -9.91 39.71 37.65
C ASN A 71 -9.59 38.35 37.02
N CYS A 72 -8.37 37.90 37.20
CA CYS A 72 -7.91 36.58 36.82
C CYS A 72 -8.07 35.59 37.99
N THR A 73 -7.85 34.30 37.72
CA THR A 73 -7.82 33.23 38.73
C THR A 73 -6.83 33.51 39.86
N ASP A 74 -5.66 34.05 39.51
CA ASP A 74 -4.51 34.15 40.41
C ASP A 74 -4.22 35.60 40.85
N ASP A 75 -4.68 36.60 40.09
CA ASP A 75 -4.36 38.01 40.31
C ASP A 75 -5.44 38.96 39.78
N VAL A 76 -5.39 40.21 40.24
CA VAL A 76 -6.19 41.32 39.70
C VAL A 76 -5.27 42.28 38.95
N TYR A 77 -5.61 42.60 37.70
CA TYR A 77 -4.88 43.53 36.86
C TYR A 77 -5.72 44.77 36.59
N HIS A 78 -5.12 45.95 36.74
CA HIS A 78 -5.71 47.23 36.36
C HIS A 78 -4.94 47.77 35.15
N LEU A 79 -5.62 47.93 34.02
CA LEU A 79 -5.05 48.38 32.75
C LEU A 79 -5.50 49.79 32.40
N LYS A 80 -4.59 50.61 31.91
CA LYS A 80 -4.85 51.89 31.24
C LYS A 80 -4.16 51.89 29.88
N CYS A 81 -4.80 52.43 28.85
CA CYS A 81 -4.24 52.48 27.50
C CYS A 81 -4.65 53.77 26.81
N ASP A 82 -3.79 54.26 25.92
CA ASP A 82 -3.97 55.52 25.19
C ASP A 82 -5.01 55.40 24.07
N ILE A 83 -5.29 54.19 23.57
CA ILE A 83 -6.23 53.93 22.46
C ILE A 83 -7.71 54.07 22.88
N GLY A 84 -8.00 54.36 24.15
CA GLY A 84 -9.35 54.47 24.66
C GLY A 84 -9.84 53.14 25.23
N ILE A 85 -10.19 53.16 26.51
CA ILE A 85 -10.44 51.95 27.31
C ILE A 85 -11.76 51.29 26.92
N ASP A 86 -12.72 52.06 26.39
CA ASP A 86 -13.99 51.55 25.87
C ASP A 86 -13.78 50.59 24.67
N LEU A 87 -12.84 50.92 23.76
CA LEU A 87 -12.51 50.07 22.60
C LEU A 87 -11.83 48.78 23.05
N LEU A 88 -10.86 48.89 23.96
CA LEU A 88 -10.18 47.74 24.55
C LEU A 88 -11.16 46.79 25.24
N TYR A 89 -12.11 47.33 26.00
CA TYR A 89 -13.13 46.53 26.68
C TYR A 89 -14.05 45.78 25.70
N GLN A 90 -14.51 46.46 24.64
CA GLN A 90 -15.37 45.82 23.63
C GLN A 90 -14.63 44.69 22.91
N THR A 91 -13.43 44.95 22.41
CA THR A 91 -12.61 43.93 21.72
C THR A 91 -12.30 42.75 22.65
N LEU A 92 -11.98 43.01 23.91
CA LEU A 92 -11.68 41.95 24.88
C LEU A 92 -12.91 41.10 25.24
N MET A 93 -14.10 41.70 25.33
CA MET A 93 -15.33 40.95 25.60
C MET A 93 -15.75 40.10 24.39
N ASP A 94 -15.54 40.60 23.17
CA ASP A 94 -15.83 39.85 21.96
C ASP A 94 -14.83 38.69 21.76
N THR A 95 -13.56 38.87 22.13
CA THR A 95 -12.57 37.80 22.08
C THR A 95 -12.79 36.72 23.13
N ILE A 96 -13.20 37.08 24.35
CA ILE A 96 -13.57 36.08 25.38
C ILE A 96 -14.74 35.22 24.88
N LYS A 97 -15.79 35.83 24.32
CA LYS A 97 -16.91 35.07 23.73
C LYS A 97 -16.46 34.15 22.59
N HIS A 98 -15.54 34.61 21.75
CA HIS A 98 -14.97 33.80 20.68
C HIS A 98 -14.10 32.66 21.23
N TYR A 99 -13.33 32.88 22.29
CA TYR A 99 -12.53 31.87 22.96
C TYR A 99 -13.40 30.77 23.61
N GLU A 100 -14.54 31.13 24.20
CA GLU A 100 -15.50 30.15 24.74
C GLU A 100 -16.16 29.29 23.65
N THR A 101 -16.28 29.83 22.43
CA THR A 101 -16.98 29.16 21.31
C THR A 101 -16.03 28.29 20.46
N TYR A 102 -14.75 28.62 20.41
CA TYR A 102 -13.77 27.98 19.54
C TYR A 102 -12.55 27.48 20.34
N ASN A 103 -12.11 26.24 20.09
CA ASN A 103 -10.81 25.78 20.57
C ASN A 103 -9.71 26.49 19.79
N ILE A 104 -9.07 27.48 20.44
CA ILE A 104 -7.94 28.21 19.88
C ILE A 104 -6.66 27.43 20.19
N ILE A 105 -5.92 27.08 19.15
CA ILE A 105 -4.62 26.40 19.28
C ILE A 105 -3.56 27.48 19.53
N GLU A 106 -3.03 27.52 20.75
CA GLU A 106 -2.04 28.49 21.21
C GLU A 106 -0.73 28.39 20.40
N TYR A 107 -0.19 29.53 19.96
CA TYR A 107 1.17 29.60 19.43
C TYR A 107 2.16 29.64 20.61
N SER A 108 2.56 28.47 21.09
CA SER A 108 3.69 28.40 22.01
C SER A 108 5.00 28.55 21.22
N GLU A 109 5.49 29.78 21.11
CA GLU A 109 6.87 30.05 20.70
C GLU A 109 7.92 29.44 21.68
N ALA A 110 7.47 28.86 22.81
CA ALA A 110 8.33 28.37 23.88
C ALA A 110 8.54 26.83 23.89
N LEU A 111 7.98 26.05 22.94
CA LEU A 111 8.20 24.60 22.88
C LEU A 111 9.06 24.20 21.68
N GLY A 112 10.37 24.48 21.78
CA GLY A 112 11.39 24.20 20.76
C GLY A 112 11.49 22.73 20.27
N GLY A 113 10.79 21.78 20.91
CA GLY A 113 10.69 20.40 20.45
C GLY A 113 9.66 20.17 19.34
N ILE A 114 8.50 20.85 19.37
CA ILE A 114 7.39 20.58 18.44
C ILE A 114 7.65 21.21 17.08
N SER A 115 8.20 22.43 17.05
CA SER A 115 8.57 23.11 15.81
C SER A 115 9.66 22.34 15.05
N ARG A 116 10.60 21.70 15.77
CA ARG A 116 11.63 20.83 15.17
C ARG A 116 11.01 19.58 14.55
N LEU A 117 10.01 18.97 15.20
CA LEU A 117 9.32 17.79 14.67
C LEU A 117 8.47 18.11 13.45
N LEU A 118 7.82 19.28 13.41
CA LEU A 118 7.07 19.73 12.24
C LEU A 118 8.01 20.01 11.06
N ASN A 119 9.10 20.75 11.27
CA ASN A 119 10.09 21.00 10.23
C ASN A 119 10.71 19.69 9.72
N MET A 120 11.07 18.76 10.62
CA MET A 120 11.58 17.44 10.20
C MET A 120 10.55 16.60 9.43
N LYS A 121 9.25 16.76 9.71
CA LYS A 121 8.18 16.08 8.98
C LYS A 121 7.99 16.69 7.59
N ASP A 122 8.06 18.01 7.49
CA ASP A 122 7.93 18.73 6.23
C ASP A 122 9.15 18.48 5.33
N ASP A 123 10.37 18.47 5.88
CA ASP A 123 11.60 18.09 5.17
C ASP A 123 11.51 16.66 4.63
N ARG A 124 11.03 15.70 5.44
CA ARG A 124 10.82 14.30 5.00
C ARG A 124 9.80 14.20 3.88
N LYS A 125 8.73 14.98 3.96
CA LYS A 125 7.68 15.03 2.93
C LYS A 125 8.24 15.60 1.63
N GLU A 126 9.09 16.63 1.71
CA GLU A 126 9.74 17.21 0.54
C GLU A 126 10.72 16.23 -0.12
N VAL A 127 11.52 15.51 0.67
CA VAL A 127 12.44 14.47 0.18
C VAL A 127 11.67 13.34 -0.53
N LEU A 128 10.57 12.86 0.06
CA LEU A 128 9.72 11.83 -0.56
C LEU A 128 9.09 12.32 -1.86
N ASN A 129 8.57 13.55 -1.87
CA ASN A 129 7.98 14.16 -3.07
C ASN A 129 9.03 14.39 -4.18
N LYS A 130 10.29 14.64 -3.81
CA LYS A 130 11.39 14.74 -4.77
C LYS A 130 11.72 13.38 -5.37
N LEU A 131 11.91 12.36 -4.53
CA LEU A 131 12.20 10.99 -4.97
C LEU A 131 11.09 10.45 -5.87
N GLN A 132 9.82 10.71 -5.53
CA GLN A 132 8.69 10.32 -6.38
C GLN A 132 8.70 11.03 -7.75
N ARG A 133 9.02 12.33 -7.77
CA ARG A 133 9.13 13.09 -9.03
C ARG A 133 10.28 12.59 -9.88
N ASP A 134 11.42 12.30 -9.28
CA ASP A 134 12.61 11.77 -9.97
C ASP A 134 12.29 10.38 -10.56
N ALA A 135 11.70 9.47 -9.78
CA ALA A 135 11.27 8.15 -10.25
C ALA A 135 10.22 8.23 -11.38
N MET A 136 9.28 9.18 -11.30
CA MET A 136 8.31 9.40 -12.37
C MET A 136 8.92 10.00 -13.64
N ALA A 137 9.89 10.91 -13.50
CA ALA A 137 10.64 11.46 -14.62
C ALA A 137 11.46 10.37 -15.33
N ASP A 138 12.10 9.49 -14.56
CA ASP A 138 12.84 8.35 -15.08
C ASP A 138 11.94 7.34 -15.79
N LEU A 139 10.78 7.01 -15.22
CA LEU A 139 9.79 6.15 -15.88
C LEU A 139 9.26 6.76 -17.19
N MET A 140 9.02 8.06 -17.21
CA MET A 140 8.60 8.79 -18.42
C MET A 140 9.69 8.76 -19.49
N SER A 141 10.95 8.97 -19.09
CA SER A 141 12.13 8.85 -19.97
C SER A 141 12.26 7.43 -20.53
N LEU A 142 12.09 6.41 -19.70
CA LEU A 142 12.16 5.01 -20.09
C LEU A 142 11.04 4.64 -21.07
N LYS A 143 9.80 5.09 -20.81
CA LYS A 143 8.65 4.91 -21.72
C LYS A 143 8.86 5.61 -23.05
N GLN A 144 9.47 6.80 -23.06
CA GLN A 144 9.78 7.49 -24.31
C GLN A 144 10.87 6.76 -25.10
N LYS A 145 11.90 6.23 -24.42
CA LYS A 145 12.94 5.41 -25.05
C LYS A 145 12.36 4.11 -25.63
N SER A 146 11.48 3.42 -24.91
CA SER A 146 10.86 2.18 -25.43
C SER A 146 9.94 2.45 -26.62
N LYS A 147 9.17 3.55 -26.61
CA LYS A 147 8.37 3.98 -27.77
C LYS A 147 9.23 4.26 -29.00
N ARG A 148 10.35 4.97 -28.84
CA ARG A 148 11.29 5.21 -29.94
C ARG A 148 11.89 3.91 -30.48
N MET A 149 12.23 2.97 -29.59
CA MET A 149 12.75 1.67 -29.99
C MET A 149 11.69 0.84 -30.74
N LEU A 150 10.43 0.91 -30.33
CA LEU A 150 9.30 0.26 -31.00
C LEU A 150 9.01 0.89 -32.38
N GLU A 151 9.09 2.22 -32.50
CA GLU A 151 8.98 2.92 -33.79
C GLU A 151 10.12 2.54 -34.75
N VAL A 152 11.34 2.38 -34.24
CA VAL A 152 12.48 1.89 -35.02
C VAL A 152 12.26 0.43 -35.44
N ALA A 153 11.80 -0.44 -34.54
CA ALA A 153 11.50 -1.84 -34.86
C ALA A 153 10.40 -1.98 -35.92
N LEU A 154 9.33 -1.19 -35.84
CA LEU A 154 8.25 -1.19 -36.83
C LEU A 154 8.73 -0.71 -38.21
N ARG A 155 9.60 0.30 -38.26
CA ARG A 155 10.21 0.77 -39.52
C ARG A 155 11.18 -0.25 -40.12
N LEU A 156 11.87 -1.01 -39.28
CA LEU A 156 12.75 -2.10 -39.70
C LEU A 156 11.97 -3.32 -40.20
N GLN A 157 10.76 -3.58 -39.69
CA GLN A 157 9.90 -4.66 -40.19
C GLN A 157 9.34 -4.37 -41.60
N THR A 158 9.27 -3.09 -41.99
CA THR A 158 8.80 -2.66 -43.33
C THR A 158 9.90 -2.58 -44.39
N GLU A 159 11.19 -2.56 -44.02
CA GLU A 159 12.32 -2.56 -44.96
C GLU A 159 13.13 -3.86 -44.82
N GLU A 160 13.11 -4.72 -45.84
CA GLU A 160 13.94 -5.94 -45.92
C GLU A 160 15.45 -5.59 -46.02
N ARG A 161 16.09 -5.23 -44.89
CA ARG A 161 17.54 -5.09 -44.80
C ARG A 161 18.11 -6.09 -43.78
N PRO A 162 19.24 -6.74 -44.08
CA PRO A 162 19.84 -7.71 -43.16
C PRO A 162 20.34 -6.99 -41.90
N LEU A 163 19.68 -7.33 -40.78
CA LEU A 163 19.74 -6.68 -39.47
C LEU A 163 21.13 -6.76 -38.79
N SER A 164 22.01 -7.65 -39.22
CA SER A 164 23.21 -8.02 -38.45
C SER A 164 24.22 -6.89 -38.23
N LYS A 165 24.36 -5.93 -39.16
CA LYS A 165 25.39 -4.87 -39.04
C LYS A 165 25.02 -3.76 -38.05
N THR A 166 23.73 -3.44 -37.94
CA THR A 166 23.23 -2.43 -36.99
C THR A 166 23.15 -2.96 -35.56
N PHE A 167 22.82 -4.24 -35.38
CA PHE A 167 22.84 -4.90 -34.07
C PHE A 167 24.27 -5.12 -33.54
N LEU A 168 25.22 -5.47 -34.41
CA LEU A 168 26.65 -5.50 -34.07
C LEU A 168 27.20 -4.14 -33.63
N ALA A 169 26.79 -3.06 -34.29
CA ALA A 169 27.21 -1.70 -33.95
C ALA A 169 26.66 -1.20 -32.61
N LEU A 170 25.56 -1.79 -32.13
CA LEU A 170 24.93 -1.49 -30.85
C LEU A 170 25.34 -2.46 -29.72
N GLN A 171 26.21 -3.44 -29.98
CA GLN A 171 26.50 -4.57 -29.06
C GLN A 171 25.23 -5.29 -28.55
N LEU A 172 24.13 -5.15 -29.27
CA LEU A 172 22.89 -5.88 -29.00
C LEU A 172 22.99 -7.17 -29.79
N ASN A 173 23.64 -8.18 -29.21
CA ASN A 173 23.59 -9.53 -29.76
C ASN A 173 22.11 -9.90 -29.92
N GLU A 174 21.70 -10.33 -31.12
CA GLU A 174 20.32 -10.68 -31.52
C GLU A 174 19.67 -11.79 -30.66
N GLU A 175 20.31 -12.23 -29.58
CA GLU A 175 19.84 -13.27 -28.67
C GLU A 175 19.66 -12.80 -27.22
N SER A 176 19.55 -11.50 -26.95
CA SER A 176 19.31 -11.01 -25.58
C SER A 176 18.00 -10.26 -25.47
N GLU A 177 16.89 -11.00 -25.34
CA GLU A 177 15.66 -10.49 -24.75
C GLU A 177 15.96 -10.05 -23.31
N ALA A 178 16.34 -8.79 -23.15
CA ALA A 178 16.65 -8.19 -21.87
C ALA A 178 15.35 -8.04 -21.05
N GLY A 179 15.12 -8.98 -20.13
CA GLY A 179 14.16 -8.81 -19.03
C GLY A 179 13.53 -10.10 -18.51
N ILE A 180 13.51 -11.17 -19.31
CA ILE A 180 13.17 -12.51 -18.82
C ILE A 180 14.52 -13.19 -18.61
N PRO A 181 14.88 -13.68 -17.41
CA PRO A 181 16.05 -14.53 -17.29
C PRO A 181 15.88 -15.67 -18.29
N LYS A 182 16.72 -15.67 -19.35
CA LYS A 182 16.89 -16.83 -20.22
C LYS A 182 17.38 -17.94 -19.30
N TYR A 183 16.45 -18.75 -18.84
CA TYR A 183 16.76 -20.09 -18.46
C TYR A 183 17.38 -20.77 -19.66
N ASP A 184 18.43 -21.54 -19.44
CA ASP A 184 18.71 -22.62 -20.35
C ASP A 184 17.42 -23.44 -20.37
N GLY A 185 16.62 -23.36 -21.43
CA GLY A 185 15.28 -23.97 -21.49
C GLY A 185 15.31 -25.47 -21.13
N ALA A 186 16.50 -26.07 -21.25
CA ALA A 186 16.86 -27.38 -20.76
C ALA A 186 16.54 -27.61 -19.26
N ASP A 187 16.77 -26.66 -18.36
CA ASP A 187 16.59 -26.88 -16.92
C ASP A 187 15.11 -26.97 -16.52
N VAL A 188 14.28 -26.07 -17.05
CA VAL A 188 12.82 -26.06 -16.80
C VAL A 188 12.19 -27.29 -17.45
N GLU A 189 12.54 -27.57 -18.71
CA GLU A 189 12.06 -28.73 -19.43
C GLU A 189 12.45 -30.02 -18.70
N HIS A 190 13.68 -30.11 -18.20
CA HIS A 190 14.15 -31.27 -17.44
C HIS A 190 13.42 -31.44 -16.10
N ILE A 191 13.16 -30.35 -15.37
CA ILE A 191 12.36 -30.38 -14.14
C ILE A 191 10.94 -30.86 -14.45
N MET A 192 10.30 -30.33 -15.50
CA MET A 192 8.96 -30.75 -15.92
C MET A 192 8.93 -32.23 -16.29
N ILE A 193 9.86 -32.71 -17.11
CA ILE A 193 9.95 -34.12 -17.50
C ILE A 193 10.16 -35.01 -16.27
N THR A 194 10.99 -34.59 -15.32
CA THR A 194 11.27 -35.37 -14.11
C THR A 194 10.02 -35.47 -13.22
N LEU A 195 9.29 -34.37 -13.05
CA LEU A 195 8.03 -34.36 -12.30
C LEU A 195 6.97 -35.23 -12.99
N MET A 196 6.84 -35.14 -14.32
CA MET A 196 5.87 -35.93 -15.08
C MET A 196 6.20 -37.44 -15.10
N LYS A 197 7.47 -37.83 -15.06
CA LYS A 197 7.86 -39.25 -14.98
C LYS A 197 7.47 -39.90 -13.66
N GLY A 198 7.39 -39.14 -12.57
CA GLY A 198 7.05 -39.67 -11.24
C GLY A 198 5.55 -39.88 -11.04
N SER A 199 4.71 -39.12 -11.73
CA SER A 199 3.25 -39.12 -11.56
C SER A 199 2.63 -39.21 -12.95
N GLY A 200 2.12 -40.38 -13.33
CA GLY A 200 1.71 -40.69 -14.70
C GLY A 200 0.76 -39.65 -15.32
N ILE A 201 -0.10 -39.06 -14.48
CA ILE A 201 -0.99 -37.93 -14.79
C ILE A 201 -0.66 -36.80 -13.81
N VAL A 202 -0.63 -35.56 -14.29
CA VAL A 202 -0.43 -34.36 -13.46
C VAL A 202 -1.38 -33.25 -13.91
N LEU A 203 -2.06 -32.58 -12.99
CA LEU A 203 -2.83 -31.39 -13.34
C LEU A 203 -1.90 -30.22 -13.67
N LEU A 204 -2.23 -29.41 -14.68
CA LEU A 204 -1.43 -28.25 -15.06
C LEU A 204 -1.20 -27.29 -13.87
N ARG A 205 -2.22 -27.11 -13.02
CA ARG A 205 -2.13 -26.29 -11.81
C ARG A 205 -1.11 -26.83 -10.79
N ASP A 206 -1.05 -28.15 -10.63
CA ASP A 206 -0.16 -28.81 -9.67
C ASP A 206 1.26 -28.81 -10.22
N LEU A 207 1.42 -29.02 -11.53
CA LEU A 207 2.69 -28.88 -12.23
C LEU A 207 3.25 -27.46 -12.09
N PHE A 208 2.40 -26.43 -12.28
CA PHE A 208 2.80 -25.04 -12.10
C PHE A 208 3.35 -24.77 -10.70
N CYS A 209 2.66 -25.27 -9.67
CA CYS A 209 3.11 -25.11 -8.29
C CYS A 209 4.40 -25.88 -8.02
N ALA A 210 4.52 -27.10 -8.54
CA ALA A 210 5.71 -27.94 -8.35
C ALA A 210 6.94 -27.35 -9.03
N VAL A 211 6.83 -26.92 -10.29
CA VAL A 211 7.91 -26.28 -11.04
C VAL A 211 8.37 -25.01 -10.34
N ASN A 212 7.44 -24.13 -9.96
CA ASN A 212 7.79 -22.89 -9.28
C ASN A 212 8.41 -23.09 -7.89
N ARG A 213 8.03 -24.15 -7.17
CA ARG A 213 8.71 -24.53 -5.93
C ARG A 213 10.14 -25.00 -6.17
N MET A 214 10.41 -25.69 -7.28
CA MET A 214 11.76 -26.15 -7.62
C MET A 214 12.68 -25.03 -8.13
N LEU A 215 12.11 -23.98 -8.77
CA LEU A 215 12.89 -22.86 -9.32
C LEU A 215 13.35 -21.83 -8.27
N LEU A 216 12.75 -21.83 -7.07
CA LEU A 216 13.08 -21.03 -5.87
C LEU A 216 13.06 -19.49 -6.01
N CYS A 217 13.69 -18.90 -7.03
CA CYS A 217 13.95 -17.45 -7.12
C CYS A 217 13.51 -16.79 -8.44
N ASN A 218 13.03 -17.55 -9.42
CA ASN A 218 12.74 -17.05 -10.76
C ASN A 218 11.44 -17.70 -11.31
N PHE A 219 10.29 -17.31 -10.77
CA PHE A 219 9.01 -17.95 -11.08
C PHE A 219 8.61 -17.83 -12.56
N ILE A 220 8.03 -18.91 -13.07
CA ILE A 220 7.43 -18.97 -14.40
C ILE A 220 5.97 -18.51 -14.29
N THR A 221 5.49 -17.81 -15.31
CA THR A 221 4.08 -17.42 -15.42
C THR A 221 3.22 -18.58 -15.92
N PRO A 222 1.92 -18.64 -15.58
CA PRO A 222 1.05 -19.72 -16.05
C PRO A 222 0.99 -19.86 -17.58
N GLN A 223 1.04 -18.72 -18.29
CA GLN A 223 1.07 -18.67 -19.76
C GLN A 223 2.35 -19.32 -20.31
N LYS A 224 3.50 -18.95 -19.74
CA LYS A 224 4.78 -19.48 -20.19
C LYS A 224 4.89 -20.99 -19.96
N LEU A 225 4.42 -21.47 -18.80
CA LEU A 225 4.37 -22.91 -18.54
C LEU A 225 3.49 -23.63 -19.58
N LEU A 226 2.34 -23.07 -19.94
CA LEU A 226 1.45 -23.69 -20.93
C LEU A 226 2.12 -23.78 -22.30
N GLU A 227 2.80 -22.73 -22.75
CA GLU A 227 3.61 -22.75 -23.99
C GLU A 227 4.70 -23.83 -23.95
N ASP A 228 5.37 -23.97 -22.80
CA ASP A 228 6.43 -24.98 -22.63
C ASP A 228 5.86 -26.41 -22.60
N VAL A 229 4.68 -26.62 -22.02
CA VAL A 229 3.96 -27.92 -22.08
C VAL A 229 3.49 -28.23 -23.50
N GLN A 230 2.97 -27.24 -24.24
CA GLN A 230 2.60 -27.42 -25.65
C GLN A 230 3.81 -27.80 -26.50
N SER A 231 4.95 -27.17 -26.26
CA SER A 231 6.22 -27.53 -26.92
C SER A 231 6.64 -28.98 -26.62
N LEU A 232 6.37 -29.46 -25.40
CA LEU A 232 6.62 -30.86 -25.00
C LEU A 232 5.63 -31.84 -25.63
N GLU A 233 4.39 -31.42 -25.88
CA GLU A 233 3.38 -32.19 -26.61
C GLU A 233 3.76 -32.35 -28.08
N GLU A 234 4.21 -31.27 -28.73
CA GLU A 234 4.72 -31.32 -30.11
C GLU A 234 5.92 -32.26 -30.26
N LYS A 235 6.77 -32.35 -29.24
CA LYS A 235 7.89 -33.31 -29.16
C LYS A 235 7.44 -34.75 -28.87
N GLY A 236 6.16 -34.99 -28.57
CA GLY A 236 5.60 -36.30 -28.25
C GLY A 236 6.03 -36.86 -26.90
N ILE A 237 6.40 -35.99 -25.96
CA ILE A 237 6.84 -36.38 -24.61
C ILE A 237 5.65 -36.50 -23.65
N CYS A 238 4.68 -35.60 -23.79
CA CYS A 238 3.44 -35.59 -23.03
C CYS A 238 2.22 -35.40 -23.94
N LYS A 239 1.04 -35.65 -23.40
CA LYS A 239 -0.25 -35.35 -24.05
C LYS A 239 -1.07 -34.45 -23.13
N ILE A 240 -1.66 -33.41 -23.67
CA ILE A 240 -2.55 -32.51 -22.93
C ILE A 240 -3.99 -32.99 -23.13
N VAL A 241 -4.74 -33.11 -22.04
CA VAL A 241 -6.16 -33.50 -22.07
C VAL A 241 -6.97 -32.56 -21.19
N ASP A 242 -8.13 -32.16 -21.68
CA ASP A 242 -9.13 -31.43 -20.91
C ASP A 242 -10.07 -32.40 -20.20
N LEU A 243 -10.10 -32.32 -18.87
CA LEU A 243 -10.97 -33.09 -18.00
C LEU A 243 -11.99 -32.14 -17.36
N GLN A 244 -13.14 -31.97 -18.02
CA GLN A 244 -14.24 -31.11 -17.54
C GLN A 244 -13.81 -29.67 -17.21
N GLY A 245 -12.95 -29.07 -18.04
CA GLY A 245 -12.44 -27.71 -17.86
C GLY A 245 -11.14 -27.64 -17.04
N VAL A 246 -10.60 -28.77 -16.60
CA VAL A 246 -9.29 -28.85 -15.95
C VAL A 246 -8.28 -29.51 -16.89
N VAL A 247 -7.22 -28.77 -17.20
CA VAL A 247 -6.13 -29.25 -18.05
C VAL A 247 -5.25 -30.21 -17.26
N ALA A 248 -5.16 -31.45 -17.74
CA ALA A 248 -4.26 -32.49 -17.25
C ALA A 248 -3.19 -32.80 -18.30
N ILE A 249 -2.02 -33.19 -17.81
CA ILE A 249 -0.84 -33.54 -18.59
C ILE A 249 -0.53 -34.99 -18.32
N LEU A 250 -0.45 -35.77 -19.40
CA LEU A 250 -0.21 -37.19 -19.36
C LEU A 250 1.20 -37.47 -19.82
N SER A 251 1.94 -38.22 -19.01
CA SER A 251 3.24 -38.73 -19.42
C SER A 251 3.06 -39.87 -20.44
N LYS A 252 4.09 -40.08 -21.27
CA LYS A 252 4.12 -41.17 -22.25
C LYS A 252 3.95 -42.57 -21.66
N ASP A 253 4.27 -42.76 -20.37
CA ASP A 253 4.23 -44.06 -19.67
C ASP A 253 2.89 -44.32 -18.96
N THR A 254 1.83 -43.65 -19.40
CA THR A 254 0.45 -43.73 -18.89
C THR A 254 -0.10 -45.16 -18.78
N VAL A 255 0.37 -46.07 -19.64
CA VAL A 255 -0.03 -47.49 -19.64
C VAL A 255 0.27 -48.19 -18.31
N SER A 256 1.40 -47.86 -17.67
CA SER A 256 1.76 -48.42 -16.37
C SER A 256 0.78 -47.98 -15.28
N TYR A 257 0.37 -46.72 -15.32
CA TYR A 257 -0.55 -46.09 -14.38
C TYR A 257 -1.97 -46.64 -14.53
N PHE A 258 -2.43 -46.84 -15.77
CA PHE A 258 -3.72 -47.48 -16.02
C PHE A 258 -3.79 -48.91 -15.50
N ARG A 259 -2.70 -49.67 -15.59
CA ARG A 259 -2.66 -51.02 -15.02
C ARG A 259 -2.85 -51.00 -13.51
N GLN A 260 -2.26 -50.03 -12.81
CA GLN A 260 -2.43 -49.86 -11.35
C GLN A 260 -3.89 -49.56 -11.00
N ILE A 261 -4.53 -48.66 -11.75
CA ILE A 261 -5.96 -48.33 -11.56
C ILE A 261 -6.82 -49.57 -11.76
N VAL A 262 -6.61 -50.30 -12.86
CA VAL A 262 -7.38 -51.54 -13.13
C VAL A 262 -7.14 -52.59 -12.04
N GLU A 263 -5.91 -52.74 -11.55
CA GLU A 263 -5.60 -53.66 -10.45
C GLU A 263 -6.31 -53.23 -9.15
N ALA A 264 -6.30 -51.95 -8.81
CA ALA A 264 -6.98 -51.42 -7.63
C ALA A 264 -8.48 -51.71 -7.67
N VAL A 265 -9.12 -51.46 -8.82
CA VAL A 265 -10.56 -51.67 -9.03
C VAL A 265 -10.92 -53.15 -9.18
N SER A 266 -9.98 -54.01 -9.60
CA SER A 266 -10.20 -55.46 -9.68
C SER A 266 -10.42 -56.12 -8.32
N LYS A 267 -9.91 -55.51 -7.24
CA LYS A 267 -10.06 -56.01 -5.86
C LYS A 267 -11.45 -55.71 -5.29
N GLY A 268 -12.21 -54.83 -5.94
CA GLY A 268 -13.55 -54.42 -5.54
C GLY A 268 -13.85 -52.99 -5.97
N PRO A 269 -15.11 -52.53 -5.82
CA PRO A 269 -15.45 -51.14 -6.11
C PRO A 269 -14.71 -50.18 -5.19
N ILE A 270 -14.19 -49.10 -5.75
CA ILE A 270 -13.42 -48.09 -5.02
C ILE A 270 -14.03 -46.71 -5.19
N THR A 271 -13.94 -45.90 -4.15
CA THR A 271 -14.22 -44.46 -4.20
C THR A 271 -12.95 -43.67 -4.52
N PHE A 272 -13.09 -42.41 -4.94
CA PHE A 272 -11.92 -41.54 -5.15
C PHE A 272 -11.14 -41.28 -3.85
N LEU A 273 -11.79 -41.34 -2.67
CA LEU A 273 -11.14 -41.24 -1.37
C LEU A 273 -10.27 -42.47 -1.08
N GLU A 274 -10.81 -43.67 -1.24
CA GLU A 274 -10.07 -44.91 -1.05
C GLU A 274 -8.91 -45.02 -2.04
N PHE A 275 -9.12 -44.59 -3.29
CA PHE A 275 -8.05 -44.52 -4.29
C PHE A 275 -6.94 -43.54 -3.91
N ALA A 276 -7.29 -42.36 -3.39
CA ALA A 276 -6.32 -41.38 -2.90
C ALA A 276 -5.46 -41.94 -1.76
N GLU A 277 -6.06 -42.68 -0.83
CA GLU A 277 -5.35 -43.32 0.29
C GLU A 277 -4.44 -44.48 -0.17
N MET A 278 -4.92 -45.33 -1.08
CA MET A 278 -4.13 -46.47 -1.60
C MET A 278 -2.89 -46.02 -2.37
N GLU A 279 -3.04 -45.01 -3.24
CA GLU A 279 -1.96 -44.52 -4.10
C GLU A 279 -1.17 -43.36 -3.47
N ASN A 280 -1.54 -42.92 -2.26
CA ASN A 280 -0.94 -41.79 -1.55
C ASN A 280 -0.88 -40.51 -2.42
N ILE A 281 -2.00 -40.20 -3.08
CA ILE A 281 -2.16 -39.00 -3.92
C ILE A 281 -3.20 -38.05 -3.33
N PRO A 282 -3.17 -36.75 -3.68
CA PRO A 282 -4.22 -35.82 -3.26
C PRO A 282 -5.61 -36.25 -3.77
N ILE A 283 -6.63 -36.06 -2.94
CA ILE A 283 -8.04 -36.43 -3.24
C ILE A 283 -8.50 -35.85 -4.57
N HIS A 284 -8.18 -34.58 -4.83
CA HIS A 284 -8.55 -33.94 -6.09
C HIS A 284 -7.88 -34.60 -7.29
N MET A 285 -6.65 -35.11 -7.14
CA MET A 285 -5.93 -35.79 -8.21
C MET A 285 -6.59 -37.16 -8.49
N ALA A 286 -6.94 -37.88 -7.42
CA ALA A 286 -7.63 -39.17 -7.52
C ALA A 286 -8.94 -39.07 -8.31
N GLU A 287 -9.72 -38.01 -8.10
CA GLU A 287 -10.96 -37.73 -8.84
C GLU A 287 -10.70 -37.62 -10.36
N TYR A 288 -9.76 -36.76 -10.78
CA TYR A 288 -9.45 -36.58 -12.21
C TYR A 288 -8.79 -37.80 -12.84
N VAL A 289 -7.99 -38.56 -12.08
CA VAL A 289 -7.37 -39.80 -12.55
C VAL A 289 -8.44 -40.86 -12.85
N LEU A 290 -9.40 -41.05 -11.94
CA LEU A 290 -10.50 -42.00 -12.13
C LEU A 290 -11.46 -41.54 -13.24
N LEU A 291 -11.73 -40.24 -13.33
CA LEU A 291 -12.52 -39.66 -14.41
C LEU A 291 -11.86 -39.90 -15.78
N TYR A 292 -10.54 -39.72 -15.87
CA TYR A 292 -9.83 -40.01 -17.12
C TYR A 292 -9.84 -41.51 -17.46
N ALA A 293 -9.70 -42.38 -16.46
CA ALA A 293 -9.84 -43.82 -16.66
C ALA A 293 -11.25 -44.23 -17.14
N GLU A 294 -12.30 -43.53 -16.68
CA GLU A 294 -13.67 -43.69 -17.18
C GLU A 294 -13.79 -43.27 -18.65
N MET A 295 -13.18 -42.14 -19.02
CA MET A 295 -13.16 -41.66 -20.42
C MET A 295 -12.44 -42.62 -21.37
N GLU A 296 -11.39 -43.29 -20.90
CA GLU A 296 -10.67 -44.33 -21.66
C GLU A 296 -11.38 -45.70 -21.61
N GLY A 297 -12.54 -45.80 -20.94
CA GLY A 297 -13.35 -47.02 -20.87
C GLY A 297 -12.77 -48.12 -19.97
N LEU A 298 -11.78 -47.82 -19.11
CA LEU A 298 -11.15 -48.80 -18.22
C LEU A 298 -12.02 -49.11 -17.00
N VAL A 299 -12.73 -48.09 -16.51
CA VAL A 299 -13.59 -48.16 -15.34
C VAL A 299 -14.97 -47.62 -15.67
N THR A 300 -15.98 -48.11 -14.95
CA THR A 300 -17.35 -47.58 -15.01
C THR A 300 -17.69 -46.94 -13.68
N ARG A 301 -18.42 -45.82 -13.76
CA ARG A 301 -18.87 -45.08 -12.59
C ARG A 301 -20.32 -45.43 -12.27
N ASP A 302 -20.57 -45.70 -10.99
CA ASP A 302 -21.90 -45.81 -10.40
C ASP A 302 -22.14 -44.58 -9.52
N ASP A 303 -22.98 -43.69 -10.01
CA ASP A 303 -23.32 -42.44 -9.32
C ASP A 303 -24.51 -42.67 -8.39
N GLY A 304 -24.22 -43.20 -7.20
CA GLY A 304 -25.21 -43.46 -6.17
C GLY A 304 -25.53 -42.22 -5.32
N LEU A 305 -26.71 -42.22 -4.69
CA LEU A 305 -27.20 -41.13 -3.82
C LEU A 305 -26.23 -40.68 -2.70
N HIS A 306 -25.33 -41.55 -2.25
CA HIS A 306 -24.47 -41.29 -1.12
C HIS A 306 -22.99 -41.17 -1.46
N ASN A 307 -22.50 -41.89 -2.48
CA ASN A 307 -21.10 -41.90 -2.89
C ASN A 307 -20.97 -42.36 -4.34
N VAL A 308 -20.01 -41.76 -5.06
CA VAL A 308 -19.58 -42.19 -6.38
C VAL A 308 -18.60 -43.36 -6.23
N LYS A 309 -18.91 -44.49 -6.88
CA LYS A 309 -18.05 -45.68 -6.88
C LYS A 309 -17.60 -46.01 -8.29
N TYR A 310 -16.36 -46.46 -8.42
CA TYR A 310 -15.76 -46.91 -9.66
C TYR A 310 -15.61 -48.43 -9.64
N TYR A 311 -16.03 -49.07 -10.73
CA TYR A 311 -15.99 -50.51 -10.97
C TYR A 311 -15.14 -50.82 -12.19
N SER A 312 -14.67 -52.06 -12.27
CA SER A 312 -13.97 -52.53 -13.46
C SER A 312 -15.00 -52.60 -14.57
N ASN A 313 -14.72 -52.02 -15.73
CA ASN A 313 -15.68 -51.97 -16.82
C ASN A 313 -15.95 -53.39 -17.37
N PRO A 314 -17.16 -53.96 -17.18
CA PRO A 314 -17.47 -55.29 -17.71
C PRO A 314 -17.87 -55.26 -19.19
N PHE A 315 -18.01 -54.06 -19.78
CA PHE A 315 -18.46 -53.86 -21.15
C PHE A 315 -17.31 -53.64 -22.14
N ASN A 316 -16.06 -53.68 -21.66
CA ASN A 316 -14.84 -53.52 -22.46
C ASN A 316 -14.32 -54.88 -22.96
#